data_AF-A0A8T0DZ10-F1
#
_entry.id   AF-A0A8T0DZ10-F1
#
_cell.length_a   1.000
_cell.length_b   1.000
_cell.length_c   1.000
_cell.angle_alpha   90.00
_cell.angle_beta   90.00
_cell.angle_gamma   90.00
#
_symmetry.space_group_name_H-M   'P 1'
#
loop_
_entity.id
_entity.type
_entity.pdbx_description
1 polymer ?
#
loop_
_entity_poly.entity_id
_entity_poly.type
_entity_poly.pdbx_seq_one_letter_code
_entity_poly.pdbx_strand_id
1 'polypeptide(L)'
;MLELHIVGQSISHKDEYLLHSFEDSPFNVTENIKIIGTPGHTLSDVSVIAKNTDLGTVAIVGDLFEREEDILNPTLWKTTAGSENPNLQYQNRKRILNLANYIVPGHGPMFKVTEELKSAHEKQIENITE
;
A
#
# COMPACT_ATOMS: atom_id res chain seq x y z
N MET A 1 10.88 -21.26 12.49
CA MET A 1 10.72 -20.35 11.34
C MET A 1 11.99 -19.53 11.21
N LEU A 2 12.39 -19.18 9.99
CA LEU A 2 13.46 -18.19 9.78
C LEU A 2 12.95 -16.82 10.25
N GLU A 3 13.77 -16.11 11.03
CA GLU A 3 13.49 -14.74 11.45
C GLU A 3 13.88 -13.80 10.30
N LEU A 4 12.90 -13.27 9.58
CA LEU A 4 13.13 -12.38 8.44
C LEU A 4 12.92 -10.93 8.85
N HIS A 5 13.84 -10.05 8.44
CA HIS A 5 13.66 -8.61 8.46
C HIS A 5 13.32 -8.11 7.06
N ILE A 6 12.27 -7.29 6.96
CA ILE A 6 11.83 -6.69 5.71
C ILE A 6 11.78 -5.19 5.94
N VAL A 7 12.63 -4.46 5.21
CA VAL A 7 12.73 -2.99 5.29
C VAL A 7 12.59 -2.45 3.88
N GLY A 8 11.43 -1.84 3.60
CA GLY A 8 11.01 -1.55 2.24
C GLY A 8 11.00 -2.84 1.40
N GLN A 9 11.71 -2.83 0.28
CA GLN A 9 11.84 -3.98 -0.62
C GLN A 9 13.04 -4.90 -0.32
N SER A 10 13.80 -4.63 0.74
CA SER A 10 14.93 -5.48 1.13
C SER A 10 14.50 -6.54 2.13
N ILE A 11 14.88 -7.80 1.88
CA ILE A 11 14.62 -8.93 2.77
C ILE A 11 15.96 -9.48 3.27
N SER A 12 16.12 -9.65 4.57
CA SER A 12 17.34 -10.20 5.16
C SER A 12 17.07 -11.19 6.29
N HIS A 13 18.05 -12.06 6.52
CA HIS A 13 18.15 -12.93 7.69
C HIS A 13 19.57 -12.84 8.22
N LYS A 14 19.73 -12.33 9.45
CA LYS A 14 21.04 -12.03 10.05
C LYS A 14 21.87 -11.11 9.15
N ASP A 15 22.96 -11.60 8.58
CA ASP A 15 23.91 -10.91 7.73
C ASP A 15 23.74 -11.22 6.22
N GLU A 16 22.72 -11.98 5.85
CA GLU A 16 22.43 -12.35 4.46
C GLU A 16 21.20 -11.63 3.92
N TYR A 17 21.30 -11.14 2.67
CA TYR A 17 20.18 -10.59 1.91
C TYR A 17 19.59 -11.65 0.98
N LEU A 18 18.27 -11.73 0.93
CA LEU A 18 17.55 -12.61 0.03
C LEU A 18 17.23 -11.84 -1.26
N LEU A 19 17.55 -12.45 -2.41
CA LEU A 19 17.18 -11.91 -3.70
C LEU A 19 15.69 -12.14 -3.95
N HIS A 20 14.90 -11.07 -3.88
CA HIS A 20 13.49 -11.08 -4.23
C HIS A 20 13.12 -9.77 -4.93
N SER A 21 12.38 -9.87 -6.03
CA SER A 21 11.87 -8.73 -6.79
C SER A 21 10.37 -8.58 -6.50
N PHE A 22 10.02 -7.50 -5.79
CA PHE A 22 8.63 -7.15 -5.50
C PHE A 22 7.88 -6.59 -6.72
N GLU A 23 8.61 -6.25 -7.80
CA GLU A 23 8.03 -5.90 -9.10
C GLU A 23 7.45 -7.14 -9.80
N ASP A 24 8.14 -8.28 -9.68
CA ASP A 24 7.76 -9.52 -10.34
C ASP A 24 6.68 -10.28 -9.58
N SER A 25 6.76 -10.32 -8.25
CA SER A 25 5.84 -11.13 -7.44
C SER A 25 5.70 -10.66 -5.99
N PRO A 26 4.57 -10.99 -5.32
CA PRO A 26 4.45 -10.86 -3.87
C PRO A 26 5.41 -11.79 -3.13
N PHE A 27 5.89 -11.37 -1.96
CA PHE A 27 6.55 -12.23 -1.00
C PHE A 27 5.52 -12.90 -0.09
N ASN A 28 5.38 -14.23 -0.15
CA ASN A 28 4.42 -14.96 0.69
C ASN A 28 5.06 -15.27 2.05
N VAL A 29 4.52 -14.68 3.12
CA VAL A 29 4.93 -14.96 4.51
C VAL A 29 4.22 -16.23 5.00
N THR A 30 2.93 -16.34 4.70
CA THR A 30 2.09 -17.53 4.91
C THR A 30 1.12 -17.66 3.73
N GLU A 31 0.22 -18.64 3.76
CA GLU A 31 -0.88 -18.75 2.79
C GLU A 31 -1.80 -17.52 2.79
N ASN A 32 -2.01 -16.91 3.97
CA ASN A 32 -2.95 -15.80 4.16
C ASN A 32 -2.28 -14.43 4.29
N ILE A 33 -0.95 -14.37 4.45
CA ILE A 33 -0.20 -13.13 4.62
C ILE A 33 0.86 -13.04 3.53
N LYS A 34 0.80 -11.97 2.74
CA LYS A 34 1.80 -11.65 1.73
C LYS A 34 2.20 -10.19 1.78
N ILE A 35 3.38 -9.89 1.29
CA ILE A 35 3.91 -8.53 1.16
C ILE A 35 4.00 -8.22 -0.33
N ILE A 36 3.58 -7.03 -0.73
CA ILE A 36 3.65 -6.55 -2.11
C ILE A 36 4.38 -5.22 -2.17
N GLY A 37 5.11 -4.97 -3.26
CA GLY A 37 5.61 -3.63 -3.56
C GLY A 37 4.45 -2.68 -3.81
N THR A 38 4.48 -1.54 -3.13
CA THR A 38 3.55 -0.42 -3.32
C THR A 38 4.29 0.92 -3.41
N PRO A 39 5.27 1.05 -4.33
CA PRO A 39 6.06 2.27 -4.45
C PRO A 39 5.17 3.47 -4.78
N GLY A 40 5.59 4.64 -4.30
CA GLY A 40 4.86 5.88 -4.54
C GLY A 40 5.19 6.97 -3.54
N HIS A 41 4.79 6.78 -2.28
CA HIS A 41 5.15 7.72 -1.22
C HIS A 41 6.68 7.74 -1.05
N THR A 42 7.27 6.55 -0.86
CA THR A 42 8.66 6.27 -1.24
C THR A 42 8.73 5.21 -2.33
N LEU A 43 9.83 5.15 -3.07
CA LEU A 43 10.06 4.12 -4.09
C LEU A 43 10.33 2.73 -3.49
N SER A 44 10.57 2.64 -2.17
CA SER A 44 10.84 1.39 -1.47
C SER A 44 9.63 0.81 -0.72
N ASP A 45 8.48 1.49 -0.77
CA ASP A 45 7.33 1.13 0.04
C ASP A 45 6.76 -0.24 -0.31
N VAL A 46 6.31 -0.94 0.73
CA VAL A 46 5.63 -2.22 0.65
C VAL A 46 4.35 -2.20 1.49
N SER A 47 3.40 -3.05 1.12
CA SER A 47 2.15 -3.25 1.86
C SER A 47 2.00 -4.70 2.28
N VAL A 48 1.46 -4.92 3.48
CA VAL A 48 1.09 -6.24 3.98
C VAL A 48 -0.37 -6.51 3.67
N ILE A 49 -0.64 -7.63 3.01
CA ILE A 49 -2.00 -8.07 2.65
C ILE A 49 -2.35 -9.31 3.47
N ALA A 50 -3.28 -9.16 4.39
CA ALA A 50 -3.86 -10.24 5.18
C ALA A 50 -5.21 -10.65 4.59
N LYS A 51 -5.31 -11.89 4.12
CA LYS A 51 -6.52 -12.48 3.53
C LYS A 51 -7.26 -13.36 4.54
N ASN A 52 -8.52 -13.67 4.23
CA ASN A 52 -9.34 -14.62 4.98
C ASN A 52 -9.43 -14.28 6.47
N THR A 53 -9.47 -12.99 6.79
CA THR A 53 -9.76 -12.50 8.14
C THR A 53 -11.27 -12.45 8.34
N ASP A 54 -11.73 -12.26 9.59
CA ASP A 54 -13.15 -12.02 9.89
C ASP A 54 -13.69 -10.73 9.21
N LEU A 55 -12.80 -9.86 8.73
CA LEU A 55 -13.10 -8.63 7.98
C LEU A 55 -12.93 -8.80 6.46
N GLY A 56 -12.63 -10.01 5.98
CA GLY A 56 -12.23 -10.27 4.58
C GLY A 56 -10.74 -10.03 4.36
N THR A 57 -10.38 -9.24 3.35
CA THR A 57 -8.99 -8.83 3.07
C THR A 57 -8.68 -7.50 3.75
N VAL A 58 -7.65 -7.46 4.60
CA VAL A 58 -7.14 -6.25 5.24
C VAL A 58 -5.77 -5.92 4.63
N ALA A 59 -5.60 -4.68 4.18
CA ALA A 59 -4.32 -4.16 3.69
C ALA A 59 -3.73 -3.18 4.70
N ILE A 60 -2.50 -3.43 5.15
CA ILE A 60 -1.71 -2.52 5.98
C ILE A 60 -0.67 -1.88 5.07
N VAL A 61 -0.79 -0.57 4.87
CA VAL A 61 -0.19 0.08 3.70
C VAL A 61 0.71 1.27 4.00
N GLY A 62 0.84 1.64 5.28
CA GLY A 62 1.58 2.85 5.67
C GLY A 62 1.09 4.08 4.90
N ASP A 63 2.02 4.96 4.55
CA ASP A 63 1.76 6.27 3.93
C ASP A 63 1.39 6.17 2.43
N LEU A 64 1.16 4.96 1.91
CA LEU A 64 0.40 4.82 0.66
C LEU A 64 -0.96 5.52 0.78
N PHE A 65 -1.58 5.41 1.96
CA PHE A 65 -2.69 6.24 2.42
C PHE A 65 -2.33 6.88 3.75
N GLU A 66 -2.37 8.21 3.82
CA GLU A 66 -2.14 8.93 5.07
C GLU A 66 -3.26 8.63 6.06
N ARG A 67 -4.51 8.71 5.58
CA ARG A 67 -5.77 8.51 6.31
C ARG A 67 -6.93 8.51 5.33
N GLU A 68 -8.12 8.05 5.73
CA GLU A 68 -9.30 7.94 4.84
C GLU A 68 -9.63 9.24 4.10
N GLU A 69 -9.51 10.38 4.78
CA GLU A 69 -9.88 11.70 4.24
C GLU A 69 -8.96 12.17 3.10
N ASP A 70 -7.76 11.60 2.96
CA ASP A 70 -6.83 11.92 1.88
C ASP A 70 -7.35 11.45 0.49
N ILE A 71 -8.31 10.52 0.46
CA ILE A 71 -8.99 10.06 -0.76
C ILE A 71 -9.88 11.17 -1.32
N LEU A 72 -10.40 12.05 -0.48
CA LEU A 72 -11.21 13.19 -0.90
C LEU A 72 -10.38 14.47 -1.10
N ASN A 73 -9.14 14.48 -0.60
CA ASN A 73 -8.25 15.63 -0.67
C ASN A 73 -6.84 15.20 -1.14
N PRO A 74 -6.61 15.05 -2.46
CA PRO A 74 -5.34 14.53 -2.99
C PRO A 74 -4.12 15.39 -2.66
N THR A 75 -4.29 16.68 -2.36
CA THR A 75 -3.19 17.56 -1.93
C THR A 75 -2.50 17.02 -0.67
N LEU A 76 -3.25 16.34 0.21
CA LEU A 76 -2.70 15.79 1.45
C LEU A 76 -1.60 14.76 1.18
N TRP A 77 -1.89 13.72 0.39
CA TRP A 77 -0.91 12.67 0.13
C TRP A 77 0.12 13.08 -0.93
N LYS A 78 -0.25 13.91 -1.92
CA LYS A 78 0.68 14.33 -2.99
C LYS A 78 1.70 15.36 -2.53
N THR A 79 1.24 16.39 -1.84
CA THR A 79 2.05 17.60 -1.60
C THR A 79 2.34 17.82 -0.13
N THR A 80 1.35 17.64 0.76
CA THR A 80 1.54 17.91 2.19
C THR A 80 2.39 16.84 2.87
N ALA A 81 2.02 15.57 2.74
CA ALA A 81 2.84 14.44 3.18
C ALA A 81 4.02 14.20 2.23
N GLY A 82 3.78 14.46 0.94
CA GLY A 82 4.78 14.31 -0.12
C GLY A 82 4.74 12.91 -0.73
N SER A 83 5.13 12.85 -2.00
CA SER A 83 5.19 11.63 -2.79
C SER A 83 6.42 11.67 -3.67
N GLU A 84 7.30 10.67 -3.56
CA GLU A 84 8.45 10.53 -4.47
C GLU A 84 7.98 10.25 -5.91
N ASN A 85 6.85 9.55 -6.08
CA ASN A 85 6.25 9.30 -7.37
C ASN A 85 4.72 9.26 -7.29
N PRO A 86 4.04 10.42 -7.52
CA PRO A 86 2.59 10.52 -7.43
C PRO A 86 1.84 9.57 -8.37
N ASN A 87 2.41 9.31 -9.55
CA ASN A 87 1.85 8.39 -10.53
C ASN A 87 1.83 6.95 -9.98
N LEU A 88 2.96 6.46 -9.47
CA LEU A 88 3.03 5.12 -8.86
C LEU A 88 2.17 5.02 -7.60
N GLN A 89 2.19 6.04 -6.73
CA GLN A 89 1.37 6.05 -5.52
C GLN A 89 -0.12 5.96 -5.88
N TYR A 90 -0.58 6.70 -6.88
CA TYR A 90 -1.97 6.62 -7.34
C TYR A 90 -2.35 5.24 -7.87
N GLN A 91 -1.50 4.62 -8.69
CA GLN A 91 -1.76 3.29 -9.23
C GLN A 91 -1.81 2.25 -8.11
N ASN A 92 -0.90 2.35 -7.13
CA ASN A 92 -0.89 1.45 -5.98
C ASN A 92 -2.07 1.69 -5.02
N ARG A 93 -2.47 2.95 -4.81
CA ARG A 93 -3.71 3.28 -4.09
C ARG A 93 -4.93 2.66 -4.77
N LYS A 94 -5.04 2.78 -6.10
CA LYS A 94 -6.11 2.14 -6.90
C LYS A 94 -6.09 0.61 -6.77
N ARG A 95 -4.90 0.01 -6.87
CA ARG A 95 -4.69 -1.43 -6.71
C ARG A 95 -5.16 -1.93 -5.34
N ILE A 96 -4.80 -1.22 -4.26
CA ILE A 96 -5.20 -1.57 -2.89
C ILE A 96 -6.71 -1.42 -2.70
N LEU A 97 -7.31 -0.32 -3.16
CA LEU A 97 -8.76 -0.11 -3.07
C LEU A 97 -9.55 -1.23 -3.79
N ASN A 98 -9.02 -1.79 -4.88
CA ASN A 98 -9.66 -2.91 -5.56
C ASN A 98 -9.41 -4.27 -4.89
N LEU A 99 -8.35 -4.40 -4.10
CA LEU A 99 -7.94 -5.64 -3.46
C LEU A 99 -8.53 -5.83 -2.05
N ALA A 100 -8.65 -4.75 -1.28
CA ALA A 100 -8.92 -4.80 0.15
C ALA A 100 -10.40 -4.52 0.50
N ASN A 101 -10.87 -5.15 1.57
CA ASN A 101 -12.13 -4.79 2.23
C ASN A 101 -11.91 -3.71 3.29
N TYR A 102 -10.74 -3.70 3.94
CA TYR A 102 -10.32 -2.69 4.91
C TYR A 102 -8.87 -2.28 4.69
N ILE A 103 -8.56 -1.02 4.97
CA ILE A 103 -7.22 -0.44 4.85
C ILE A 103 -6.79 0.13 6.21
N VAL A 104 -5.58 -0.21 6.65
CA VAL A 104 -4.89 0.41 7.78
C VAL A 104 -3.87 1.42 7.21
N PRO A 105 -4.16 2.73 7.28
CA PRO A 105 -3.29 3.78 6.76
C PRO A 105 -2.13 4.09 7.73
N GLY A 106 -1.21 4.96 7.32
CA GLY A 106 -0.06 5.36 8.14
C GLY A 106 -0.40 6.28 9.32
N HIS A 107 -1.34 7.22 9.13
CA HIS A 107 -1.65 8.31 10.07
C HIS A 107 -3.16 8.47 10.32
N GLY A 108 -3.87 7.36 10.49
CA GLY A 108 -5.31 7.38 10.75
C GLY A 108 -5.87 6.03 11.22
N PRO A 109 -7.16 5.98 11.60
CA PRO A 109 -7.81 4.72 11.92
C PRO A 109 -7.97 3.85 10.66
N MET A 110 -8.09 2.54 10.87
CA MET A 110 -8.51 1.61 9.82
C MET A 110 -9.90 2.00 9.30
N PHE A 111 -10.09 1.95 7.98
CA PHE A 111 -11.36 2.27 7.34
C PHE A 111 -11.81 1.18 6.38
N LYS A 112 -13.13 1.10 6.16
CA LYS A 112 -13.74 0.15 5.23
C LYS A 112 -13.67 0.70 3.81
N VAL A 113 -13.29 -0.13 2.85
CA VAL A 113 -13.31 0.25 1.44
C VAL A 113 -14.75 0.19 0.92
N THR A 114 -15.19 1.28 0.30
CA THR A 114 -16.51 1.40 -0.32
C THR A 114 -16.40 1.77 -1.80
N GLU A 115 -17.49 1.58 -2.55
CA GLU A 115 -17.54 1.98 -3.97
C GLU A 115 -17.43 3.51 -4.14
N GLU A 116 -17.90 4.28 -3.16
CA GLU A 116 -17.74 5.73 -3.12
C GLU A 116 -16.28 6.14 -3.03
N LEU A 117 -15.48 5.47 -2.18
CA LEU A 117 -14.04 5.73 -2.06
C LEU A 117 -13.29 5.36 -3.34
N LYS A 118 -13.62 4.24 -3.98
CA LYS A 118 -13.07 3.86 -5.28
C LYS A 118 -13.38 4.91 -6.34
N SER A 119 -14.65 5.32 -6.43
CA SER A 119 -15.10 6.34 -7.38
C SER A 119 -14.45 7.70 -7.13
N ALA A 120 -14.26 8.07 -5.87
CA ALA A 120 -13.58 9.31 -5.48
C ALA A 120 -12.11 9.29 -5.88
N HIS A 121 -11.41 8.18 -5.66
CA HIS A 121 -10.03 8.00 -6.10
C HIS A 121 -9.90 8.10 -7.62
N GLU A 122 -10.78 7.45 -8.39
CA GLU A 122 -10.72 7.47 -9.86
C GLU A 122 -10.89 8.87 -10.46
N LYS A 123 -11.68 9.74 -9.82
CA LYS A 123 -11.83 11.14 -10.24
C LYS A 123 -10.55 11.96 -10.10
N GLN A 124 -9.55 11.47 -9.35
CA GLN A 124 -8.27 12.15 -9.20
C GLN A 124 -7.35 12.00 -10.42
N ILE A 125 -7.69 11.15 -11.40
CA ILE A 125 -6.82 10.83 -12.55
C ILE A 125 -6.40 12.06 -13.36
N GLU A 126 -7.27 13.07 -13.47
CA GLU A 126 -7.00 14.32 -14.18
C GLU A 126 -5.91 15.16 -13.49
N ASN A 127 -5.71 14.97 -12.19
CA ASN A 127 -4.74 15.72 -11.38
C ASN A 127 -3.36 15.04 -11.30
N ILE A 128 -3.08 14.03 -12.14
CA ILE A 128 -1.89 13.17 -12.03
C ILE A 128 -1.03 13.19 -13.31
N THR A 129 -1.62 13.64 -14.41
CA THR A 129 -0.99 13.73 -15.74
C THR A 129 -0.30 15.07 -16.00
N GLU A 130 -0.18 15.95 -15.01
CA GLU A 130 0.66 17.17 -15.05
C GLU A 130 2.10 16.86 -14.61
#